data_AF-A0A3B1DBN5-F1
#
_entry.id   AF-A0A3B1DBN5-F1
#
_cell.length_a   1.000
_cell.length_b   1.000
_cell.length_c   1.000
_cell.angle_alpha   90.00
_cell.angle_beta   90.00
_cell.angle_gamma   90.00
#
_symmetry.space_group_name_H-M   'P 1'
#
loop_
_entity.id
_entity.type
_entity.pdbx_description
1 polymer ?
#
loop_
_entity_poly.entity_id
_entity_poly.type
_entity_poly.pdbx_seq_one_letter_code
_entity_poly.pdbx_strand_id
1 'polypeptide(L)'
;MKRVVLCIIMIISLSLITVPGILNAQPNGTYDHALYLYKEGKFKEAVKELRDYLQKRPEPSAYYLMGYALYELGRYQEARKYFDEAYLVDPEFRPEKIDFQRAKP
;
A
#
# COMPACT_ATOMS: atom_id res chain seq x y z
N MET A 1 -11.90 38.22 -32.50
CA MET A 1 -11.97 36.75 -32.33
C MET A 1 -10.63 36.10 -31.98
N LYS A 2 -9.51 36.41 -32.67
CA LYS A 2 -8.17 35.85 -32.37
C LYS A 2 -7.62 36.13 -30.95
N ARG A 3 -7.94 37.29 -30.36
CA ARG A 3 -7.47 37.68 -29.01
C ARG A 3 -8.15 36.90 -27.87
N VAL A 4 -9.41 36.53 -28.04
CA VAL A 4 -10.18 35.74 -27.05
C VAL A 4 -9.72 34.28 -27.05
N VAL A 5 -9.42 33.74 -28.24
CA VAL A 5 -8.86 32.38 -28.40
C VAL A 5 -7.46 32.28 -27.77
N LEU A 6 -6.64 33.34 -27.85
CA LEU A 6 -5.31 33.38 -27.24
C LEU A 6 -5.36 33.32 -25.70
N CYS A 7 -6.34 34.00 -25.08
CA CYS A 7 -6.52 33.99 -23.62
C CYS A 7 -7.04 32.65 -23.09
N ILE A 8 -7.91 31.96 -23.84
CA ILE A 8 -8.44 30.66 -23.44
C ILE A 8 -7.34 29.58 -23.49
N ILE A 9 -6.46 29.62 -24.50
CA ILE A 9 -5.32 28.70 -24.61
C ILE A 9 -4.33 28.91 -23.44
N MET A 10 -4.12 30.16 -22.99
CA MET A 10 -3.25 30.48 -21.87
C MET A 10 -3.80 29.99 -20.51
N ILE A 11 -5.13 29.95 -20.35
CA ILE A 11 -5.79 29.46 -19.13
C ILE A 11 -5.77 27.91 -19.08
N ILE A 12 -5.89 27.24 -20.23
CA ILE A 12 -5.78 25.78 -20.33
C ILE A 12 -4.32 25.32 -20.11
N SER A 13 -3.31 26.11 -20.50
CA SER A 13 -1.91 25.79 -20.18
C SER A 13 -1.55 25.93 -18.70
N LEU A 14 -2.31 26.72 -17.92
CA LEU A 14 -2.02 26.97 -16.51
C LEU A 14 -2.67 25.96 -15.56
N SER A 15 -3.50 25.05 -16.07
CA SER A 15 -4.17 24.00 -15.29
C SER A 15 -3.43 22.65 -15.32
N LEU A 16 -2.29 22.55 -16.02
CA LEU A 16 -1.52 21.29 -16.15
C LEU A 16 -0.41 21.10 -15.11
N ILE A 17 -0.19 22.04 -14.19
CA ILE A 17 0.90 21.94 -13.22
C ILE A 17 0.32 22.09 -11.82
N THR A 18 -0.14 20.97 -11.26
CA THR A 18 -0.01 20.53 -9.85
C THR A 18 -1.12 19.53 -9.52
N VAL A 19 -1.02 18.32 -10.06
CA VAL A 19 -1.48 17.14 -9.32
C VAL A 19 -0.24 16.49 -8.71
N PRO A 20 0.24 16.93 -7.52
CA PRO A 20 1.38 16.29 -6.85
C PRO A 20 0.98 14.95 -6.20
N GLY A 21 0.17 14.14 -6.88
CA GLY A 21 -0.42 12.92 -6.34
C GLY A 21 -0.28 11.68 -7.21
N ILE A 22 0.22 11.79 -8.45
CA ILE A 22 0.22 10.68 -9.41
C ILE A 22 1.62 10.07 -9.61
N LEU A 23 2.69 10.69 -9.11
CA LEU A 23 4.08 10.26 -9.36
C LEU A 23 4.86 9.70 -8.14
N ASN A 24 4.18 9.12 -7.15
CA ASN A 24 4.83 8.31 -6.10
C ASN A 24 4.42 6.83 -6.17
N ALA A 25 4.11 6.34 -7.36
CA ALA A 25 4.12 4.90 -7.59
C ALA A 25 5.58 4.47 -7.82
N GLN A 26 6.29 4.16 -6.73
CA GLN A 26 7.43 3.24 -6.78
C GLN A 26 6.92 1.84 -6.39
N PRO A 27 6.16 1.09 -7.23
CA PRO A 27 5.67 -0.22 -6.84
C PRO A 27 6.75 -1.27 -7.07
N ASN A 28 7.81 -1.19 -6.28
CA ASN A 28 8.68 -2.31 -5.96
C ASN A 28 8.57 -2.59 -4.45
N GLY A 29 7.35 -2.55 -3.93
CA GLY A 29 7.04 -2.76 -2.52
C GLY A 29 7.65 -4.07 -2.04
N THR A 30 8.63 -3.95 -1.15
CA THR A 30 9.19 -5.09 -0.43
C THR A 30 8.35 -5.32 0.80
N TYR A 31 8.39 -6.54 1.34
CA TYR A 31 7.78 -6.83 2.64
C TYR A 31 8.28 -5.87 3.74
N ASP A 32 9.58 -5.55 3.75
CA ASP A 32 10.17 -4.65 4.74
C ASP A 32 9.60 -3.22 4.66
N HIS A 33 9.40 -2.69 3.45
CA HIS A 33 8.84 -1.36 3.28
C HIS A 33 7.34 -1.33 3.63
N ALA A 34 6.59 -2.38 3.28
CA ALA A 34 5.21 -2.51 3.74
C ALA A 34 5.10 -2.58 5.28
N LEU A 35 6.03 -3.28 5.94
CA LEU A 35 6.12 -3.34 7.39
C LEU A 35 6.45 -1.97 7.99
N TYR A 36 7.32 -1.20 7.34
CA TYR A 36 7.60 0.18 7.72
C TYR A 36 6.37 1.07 7.58
N LEU A 37 5.68 1.03 6.43
CA LEU A 37 4.44 1.79 6.22
C LEU A 37 3.38 1.47 7.26
N TYR A 38 3.25 0.18 7.64
CA TYR A 38 2.35 -0.24 8.71
C TYR A 38 2.71 0.42 10.05
N LYS A 39 3.99 0.41 10.44
CA LYS A 39 4.45 1.06 11.68
C LYS A 39 4.25 2.57 11.69
N GLU A 40 4.35 3.21 10.52
CA GLU A 40 4.08 4.63 10.34
C GLU A 40 2.58 4.97 10.33
N GLY A 41 1.69 3.97 10.51
CA GLY A 41 0.24 4.15 10.46
C GLY A 41 -0.31 4.37 9.05
N LYS A 42 0.51 4.21 8.02
CA LYS A 42 0.16 4.36 6.60
C LYS A 42 -0.45 3.07 6.07
N PHE A 43 -1.56 2.65 6.69
CA PHE A 43 -2.14 1.34 6.46
C PHE A 43 -2.64 1.14 5.02
N LYS A 44 -3.15 2.19 4.36
CA LYS A 44 -3.62 2.08 2.97
C LYS A 44 -2.48 1.82 1.99
N GLU A 45 -1.35 2.48 2.21
CA GLU A 45 -0.12 2.31 1.45
C GLU A 45 0.47 0.93 1.71
N ALA A 46 0.52 0.49 2.98
CA ALA A 46 0.95 -0.86 3.35
C ALA A 46 0.11 -1.93 2.63
N VAL A 47 -1.22 -1.80 2.63
CA VAL A 47 -2.13 -2.72 1.91
C VAL A 47 -1.83 -2.74 0.41
N LYS A 48 -1.58 -1.58 -0.20
CA LYS A 48 -1.26 -1.50 -1.63
C LYS A 48 0.02 -2.27 -1.95
N GLU A 49 1.07 -2.08 -1.17
CA GLU A 49 2.35 -2.75 -1.38
C GLU A 49 2.30 -4.24 -1.07
N LEU A 50 1.61 -4.64 0.01
CA LEU A 50 1.44 -6.05 0.36
C LEU A 50 0.70 -6.81 -0.72
N ARG A 51 -0.29 -6.19 -1.37
CA ARG A 51 -0.96 -6.79 -2.52
C ARG A 51 0.01 -7.07 -3.66
N ASP A 52 0.85 -6.10 -4.01
CA ASP A 52 1.82 -6.25 -5.10
C ASP A 52 2.94 -7.25 -4.74
N TYR A 53 3.33 -7.30 -3.46
CA TYR A 53 4.29 -8.28 -2.93
C TYR A 53 3.72 -9.71 -2.98
N LEU A 54 2.51 -9.91 -2.45
CA LEU A 54 1.83 -11.21 -2.37
C LEU A 54 1.51 -11.82 -3.74
N GLN A 55 1.31 -10.99 -4.77
CA GLN A 55 1.17 -11.48 -6.16
C GLN A 55 2.43 -12.19 -6.67
N LYS A 56 3.61 -11.78 -6.17
CA LYS A 56 4.91 -12.34 -6.57
C LYS A 56 5.36 -13.44 -5.62
N ARG A 57 5.08 -13.26 -4.32
CA ARG A 57 5.51 -14.14 -3.23
C ARG A 57 4.40 -14.30 -2.21
N PRO A 58 3.57 -15.34 -2.34
CA PRO A 58 2.68 -15.77 -1.27
C PRO A 58 3.53 -16.14 -0.05
N GLU A 59 3.40 -15.38 1.03
CA GLU A 59 4.18 -15.57 2.25
C GLU A 59 3.28 -15.37 3.48
N PRO A 60 3.30 -16.27 4.47
CA PRO A 60 2.44 -16.17 5.65
C PRO A 60 2.56 -14.83 6.40
N SER A 61 3.79 -14.33 6.55
CA SER A 61 4.09 -13.07 7.22
C SER A 61 3.43 -11.87 6.53
N ALA A 62 3.46 -11.84 5.19
CA ALA A 62 2.86 -10.80 4.38
C ALA A 62 1.32 -10.87 4.38
N TYR A 63 0.74 -12.08 4.34
CA TYR A 63 -0.71 -12.26 4.52
C TYR A 63 -1.16 -11.79 5.90
N TYR A 64 -0.41 -12.11 6.95
CA TYR A 64 -0.73 -11.70 8.30
C TYR A 64 -0.61 -10.19 8.50
N LEU A 65 0.44 -9.57 7.97
CA LEU A 65 0.61 -8.10 7.99
C LEU A 65 -0.49 -7.39 7.19
N MET A 66 -0.95 -7.96 6.08
CA MET A 66 -2.11 -7.46 5.33
C MET A 66 -3.38 -7.51 6.19
N GLY A 67 -3.58 -8.61 6.92
CA GLY A 67 -4.65 -8.74 7.90
C GLY A 67 -4.62 -7.62 8.94
N TYR A 68 -3.46 -7.35 9.53
CA TYR A 68 -3.31 -6.25 10.49
C TYR A 68 -3.60 -4.88 9.88
N ALA A 69 -3.03 -4.57 8.72
CA ALA A 69 -3.25 -3.29 8.06
C ALA A 69 -4.74 -3.06 7.73
N LEU A 70 -5.46 -4.12 7.34
CA LEU A 70 -6.91 -4.05 7.09
C LEU A 70 -7.71 -3.93 8.39
N TYR A 71 -7.27 -4.57 9.46
CA TYR A 71 -7.88 -4.46 10.78
C TYR A 71 -7.83 -3.01 11.28
N GLU A 72 -6.67 -2.35 11.17
CA GLU A 72 -6.48 -0.95 11.54
C GLU A 72 -7.33 0.02 10.68
N LEU A 73 -7.66 -0.38 9.45
CA LEU A 73 -8.60 0.35 8.58
C LEU A 73 -10.08 0.07 8.89
N GLY A 74 -10.39 -0.75 9.89
CA GLY A 74 -11.75 -1.16 10.23
C GLY A 74 -12.37 -2.20 9.28
N ARG A 75 -11.57 -2.77 8.37
CA ARG A 75 -12.02 -3.75 7.36
C ARG A 75 -11.93 -5.18 7.92
N TYR A 76 -12.59 -5.42 9.05
CA TYR A 76 -12.43 -6.63 9.86
C TYR A 76 -12.73 -7.94 9.13
N GLN A 77 -13.76 -7.95 8.27
CA GLN A 77 -14.12 -9.15 7.48
C GLN A 77 -13.04 -9.52 6.49
N GLU A 78 -12.38 -8.54 5.87
CA GLU A 78 -11.28 -8.77 4.95
C GLU A 78 -10.01 -9.15 5.71
N ALA A 79 -9.73 -8.46 6.82
CA ALA A 79 -8.62 -8.78 7.71
C ALA A 79 -8.64 -10.26 8.12
N ARG A 80 -9.81 -10.76 8.55
CA ARG A 80 -10.00 -12.18 8.92
C ARG A 80 -9.59 -13.12 7.80
N LYS A 81 -10.03 -12.87 6.56
CA LYS A 81 -9.66 -13.70 5.42
C LYS A 81 -8.15 -13.77 5.25
N TYR A 82 -7.46 -12.63 5.35
CA TYR A 82 -6.01 -12.58 5.20
C TYR A 82 -5.25 -13.23 6.37
N PHE A 83 -5.80 -13.19 7.59
CA PHE A 83 -5.27 -13.98 8.69
C PHE A 83 -5.43 -15.48 8.41
N ASP A 84 -6.60 -15.91 7.94
CA ASP A 84 -6.85 -17.32 7.60
C ASP A 84 -5.89 -17.80 6.48
N GLU A 85 -5.66 -16.98 5.46
CA GLU A 85 -4.68 -17.27 4.39
C GLU A 85 -3.25 -17.48 4.91
N ALA A 86 -2.82 -16.72 5.94
CA ALA A 86 -1.50 -16.92 6.53
C ALA A 86 -1.33 -18.34 7.09
N TYR A 87 -2.34 -18.87 7.79
CA TYR A 87 -2.35 -20.22 8.35
C TYR A 87 -2.63 -21.31 7.31
N LEU A 88 -3.27 -20.97 6.18
CA LEU A 88 -3.40 -21.89 5.05
C LEU A 88 -2.06 -22.10 4.34
N VAL A 89 -1.26 -21.06 4.21
CA VAL A 89 0.07 -21.13 3.58
C VAL A 89 1.07 -21.84 4.49
N ASP A 90 1.05 -21.53 5.79
CA ASP A 90 1.86 -22.21 6.80
C ASP A 90 1.03 -22.46 8.07
N PRO A 91 0.55 -23.70 8.30
CA PRO A 91 -0.19 -24.05 9.51
C PRO A 91 0.61 -23.89 10.81
N GLU A 92 1.94 -23.88 10.75
CA GLU A 92 2.82 -23.63 11.90
C GLU A 92 3.26 -22.17 12.01
N PHE A 93 2.65 -21.28 11.22
CA PHE A 93 2.96 -19.86 11.21
C PHE A 93 2.82 -19.27 12.62
N ARG A 94 3.87 -18.54 13.03
CA ARG A 94 3.93 -17.87 14.34
C ARG A 94 4.05 -16.37 14.13
N PRO A 95 3.01 -15.58 14.44
CA PRO A 95 3.02 -14.15 14.20
C PRO A 95 4.08 -13.42 15.03
N GLU A 96 4.56 -14.01 16.12
CA GLU A 96 5.68 -13.49 16.92
C GLU A 96 6.99 -13.43 16.14
N LYS A 97 7.13 -14.20 15.05
CA LYS A 97 8.28 -14.13 14.14
C LYS A 97 8.29 -12.89 13.25
N ILE A 98 7.21 -12.11 13.21
CA ILE A 98 7.21 -10.84 12.50
C ILE A 98 8.06 -9.84 13.29
N ASP A 99 9.27 -9.60 12.79
CA ASP A 99 10.19 -8.64 13.39
C ASP A 99 9.81 -7.19 13.03
N PHE A 100 8.90 -6.60 13.81
CA PHE A 100 8.56 -5.18 13.68
C PHE A 100 9.75 -4.25 13.97
N GLN A 101 10.81 -4.68 14.66
CA GLN A 101 11.98 -3.83 14.91
C GLN A 101 12.85 -3.65 13.66
N ARG A 102 12.79 -4.59 12.72
CA ARG A 102 13.49 -4.52 11.44
C ARG A 102 12.97 -3.44 10.50
N ALA A 103 11.71 -3.02 10.64
CA ALA A 103 11.14 -1.99 9.78
C ALA A 103 11.84 -0.64 9.96
N LYS A 104 12.59 -0.29 8.91
CA LYS A 104 13.40 0.93 8.77
C LYS A 104 12.90 1.72 7.54
N PRO A 105 13.16 3.03 7.48
CA PRO A 105 12.87 3.85 6.31
C PRO A 105 13.58 3.36 5.05
#